data_AF-A0AAW9KNB0-F1
#
_entry.id   AF-A0AAW9KNB0-F1
#
_cell.length_a   1.000
_cell.length_b   1.000
_cell.length_c   1.000
_cell.angle_alpha   90.00
_cell.angle_beta   90.00
_cell.angle_gamma   90.00
#
_symmetry.space_group_name_H-M   'P 1'
#
loop_
_entity.id
_entity.type
_entity.pdbx_description
1 polymer ?
#
loop_
_entity_poly.entity_id
_entity_poly.type
_entity_poly.pdbx_seq_one_letter_code
_entity_poly.pdbx_strand_id
1 'polypeptide(L)'
;MNKFLNNNYNIINEDSNNESNPYSIPEKNSLSNREKASNLLKTMSLEEKVGQMFFVRCRKDSALEDLKKYYIGGYILFDANINNETKESLTNTIKEYQNSSKIKLLIGIDEEGGIVNRLSRYSEFRAIPFYS
;
A
#
# COMPACT_ATOMS: atom_id res chain seq x y z
N MET A 1 -20.47 4.60 -33.98
CA MET A 1 -19.36 4.82 -33.02
C MET A 1 -19.87 5.81 -31.98
N ASN A 2 -20.33 5.30 -30.83
CA ASN A 2 -20.97 6.11 -29.79
C ASN A 2 -19.96 7.06 -29.15
N LYS A 3 -20.15 8.35 -29.38
CA LYS A 3 -19.36 9.44 -28.83
C LYS A 3 -20.21 10.09 -27.72
N PHE A 4 -20.15 9.55 -26.51
CA PHE A 4 -20.63 10.30 -25.34
C PHE A 4 -19.53 11.30 -24.98
N LEU A 5 -19.72 12.53 -25.47
CA LEU A 5 -18.93 13.69 -25.08
C LEU A 5 -19.49 14.25 -23.77
N ASN A 6 -18.58 14.49 -22.84
CA ASN A 6 -18.76 15.37 -21.68
C ASN A 6 -19.37 16.71 -22.10
N ASN A 7 -20.26 17.23 -21.26
CA ASN A 7 -20.38 18.67 -21.03
C ASN A 7 -21.10 18.93 -19.70
N ASN A 8 -20.31 19.08 -18.64
CA ASN A 8 -20.76 19.72 -17.40
C ASN A 8 -20.80 21.23 -17.65
N TYR A 9 -21.93 21.73 -18.15
CA TYR A 9 -22.25 23.15 -18.06
C TYR A 9 -22.86 23.42 -16.69
N ASN A 10 -22.12 24.16 -15.86
CA ASN A 10 -22.66 24.82 -14.67
C ASN A 10 -23.72 25.83 -15.13
N ILE A 11 -24.98 25.58 -14.77
CA ILE A 11 -26.06 26.56 -14.92
C ILE A 11 -25.94 27.53 -13.75
N ILE A 12 -25.46 28.73 -14.07
CA ILE A 12 -25.51 29.91 -13.21
C ILE A 12 -26.97 30.38 -13.20
N ASN A 13 -27.65 30.23 -12.08
CA ASN A 13 -28.87 30.97 -11.78
C ASN A 13 -28.47 32.17 -10.90
N GLU A 14 -28.43 33.36 -11.50
CA GLU A 14 -28.51 34.60 -10.73
C GLU A 14 -29.99 34.85 -10.41
N ASP A 15 -30.34 34.87 -9.11
CA ASP A 15 -31.11 35.97 -8.54
C ASP A 15 -31.18 35.88 -7.00
N SER A 16 -30.80 37.00 -6.37
CA SER A 16 -31.09 37.45 -4.99
C SER A 16 -30.49 36.69 -3.80
N ASN A 17 -29.29 37.11 -3.37
CA ASN A 17 -29.05 37.82 -2.09
C ASN A 17 -27.56 37.75 -1.74
N ASN A 18 -26.90 38.91 -1.81
CA ASN A 18 -25.48 39.10 -1.58
C ASN A 18 -25.22 39.26 -0.08
N GLU A 19 -25.08 38.15 0.65
CA GLU A 19 -24.32 38.11 1.90
C GLU A 19 -23.06 37.27 1.67
N SER A 20 -21.91 37.94 1.58
CA SER A 20 -20.62 37.27 1.58
C SER A 20 -20.42 36.60 2.94
N ASN A 21 -20.65 35.29 3.01
CA ASN A 21 -20.38 34.51 4.21
C ASN A 21 -18.88 34.56 4.55
N PRO A 22 -18.48 35.18 5.69
CA PRO A 22 -17.08 35.35 6.06
C PRO A 22 -16.44 34.05 6.61
N TYR A 23 -17.19 32.93 6.62
CA TYR A 23 -16.74 31.61 7.07
C TYR A 23 -16.60 30.61 5.92
N SER A 24 -16.22 31.05 4.72
CA SER A 24 -15.69 30.12 3.70
C SER A 24 -14.32 29.62 4.16
N ILE A 25 -14.34 28.56 4.97
CA ILE A 25 -13.15 27.74 5.22
C ILE A 25 -12.70 27.25 3.84
N PRO A 26 -11.44 27.49 3.40
CA PRO A 26 -10.99 26.96 2.14
C PRO A 26 -11.09 25.43 2.23
N GLU A 27 -12.06 24.85 1.52
CA GLU A 27 -12.10 23.42 1.31
C GLU A 27 -10.77 23.05 0.66
N LYS A 28 -9.88 22.46 1.45
CA LYS A 28 -8.63 21.91 0.96
C LYS A 28 -9.05 20.77 0.05
N ASN A 29 -9.16 21.08 -1.24
CA ASN A 29 -9.68 20.23 -2.30
C ASN A 29 -8.71 19.04 -2.50
N SER A 30 -8.76 18.09 -1.56
CA SER A 30 -7.84 16.98 -1.50
C SER A 30 -8.41 15.87 -2.35
N LEU A 31 -7.63 15.41 -3.33
CA LEU A 31 -8.01 14.29 -4.19
C LEU A 31 -8.51 13.11 -3.36
N SER A 32 -9.60 12.49 -3.81
CA SER A 32 -10.06 11.22 -3.27
C SER A 32 -8.99 10.13 -3.45
N ASN A 33 -9.04 9.07 -2.63
CA ASN A 33 -8.11 7.95 -2.78
C ASN A 33 -8.23 7.28 -4.16
N ARG A 34 -9.43 7.28 -4.75
CA ARG A 34 -9.67 6.77 -6.11
C ARG A 34 -8.93 7.61 -7.17
N GLU A 35 -8.97 8.93 -7.05
CA GLU A 35 -8.26 9.82 -7.97
C GLU A 35 -6.74 9.72 -7.81
N LYS A 36 -6.24 9.66 -6.56
CA LYS A 36 -4.83 9.43 -6.28
C LYS A 36 -4.34 8.12 -6.90
N ALA A 37 -5.07 7.03 -6.71
CA ALA A 37 -4.76 5.74 -7.30
C ALA A 37 -4.82 5.78 -8.85
N SER A 38 -5.85 6.42 -9.42
CA SER A 38 -5.98 6.58 -10.87
C SER A 38 -4.81 7.37 -11.47
N ASN A 39 -4.39 8.45 -10.80
CA ASN A 39 -3.23 9.24 -11.24
C ASN A 39 -1.92 8.47 -11.13
N LEU A 40 -1.73 7.67 -10.06
CA LEU A 40 -0.58 6.78 -9.95
C LEU A 40 -0.56 5.72 -11.05
N LEU A 41 -1.68 5.07 -11.33
CA LEU A 41 -1.79 4.07 -12.39
C LEU A 41 -1.47 4.64 -13.78
N LYS A 42 -1.77 5.92 -14.03
CA LYS A 42 -1.43 6.58 -15.31
C LYS A 42 0.08 6.72 -15.54
N THR A 43 0.90 6.76 -14.49
CA THR A 43 2.36 6.90 -14.60
C THR A 43 3.09 5.56 -14.68
N MET A 44 2.37 4.44 -14.56
CA MET A 44 2.94 3.10 -14.52
C MET A 44 2.93 2.42 -15.90
N SER A 45 4.00 1.66 -16.19
CA SER A 45 4.04 0.72 -17.31
C SER A 45 3.04 -0.43 -17.11
N LEU A 46 2.83 -1.24 -18.15
CA LEU A 46 1.97 -2.42 -18.02
C LEU A 46 2.57 -3.43 -17.04
N GLU A 47 3.88 -3.65 -17.11
CA GLU A 47 4.64 -4.56 -16.25
C GLU A 47 4.57 -4.11 -14.79
N GLU A 48 4.72 -2.82 -14.52
CA GLU A 48 4.54 -2.26 -13.17
C GLU A 48 3.12 -2.51 -12.65
N LYS A 49 2.09 -2.31 -13.48
CA LYS A 49 0.68 -2.56 -13.08
C LYS A 49 0.43 -4.03 -12.75
N VAL A 50 0.92 -4.92 -13.60
CA VAL A 50 0.80 -6.36 -13.40
C VAL A 50 1.56 -6.79 -12.15
N GLY A 51 2.79 -6.30 -11.94
CA GLY A 51 3.58 -6.57 -10.74
C GLY A 51 2.86 -6.20 -9.44
N GLN A 52 2.17 -5.07 -9.42
CA GLN A 52 1.38 -4.61 -8.26
C GLN A 52 0.16 -5.50 -7.95
N MET A 53 -0.26 -6.40 -8.84
CA MET A 53 -1.31 -7.38 -8.56
C MET A 53 -0.81 -8.59 -7.78
N PHE A 54 0.50 -8.78 -7.64
CA PHE A 54 1.08 -9.94 -6.99
C PHE A 54 1.54 -9.65 -5.56
N PHE A 55 1.13 -10.55 -4.66
CA PHE A 55 1.56 -10.62 -3.28
C PHE A 55 2.26 -11.96 -3.05
N VAL A 56 3.59 -11.95 -2.99
CA VAL A 56 4.39 -13.17 -3.17
C VAL A 56 5.13 -13.56 -1.90
N ARG A 57 5.50 -14.84 -1.77
CA ARG A 57 6.37 -15.29 -0.68
C ARG A 57 7.72 -14.58 -0.73
N CYS A 58 8.18 -14.07 0.41
CA CYS A 58 9.50 -13.43 0.53
C CYS A 58 10.63 -14.47 0.59
N ARG A 59 11.51 -14.42 -0.40
CA ARG A 59 12.75 -15.20 -0.43
C ARG A 59 13.92 -14.29 -0.07
N LYS A 60 14.55 -14.49 1.10
CA LYS A 60 15.62 -13.61 1.62
C LYS A 60 16.76 -13.43 0.62
N ASP A 61 17.11 -14.49 -0.11
CA ASP A 61 18.21 -14.55 -1.08
C ASP A 61 17.96 -13.74 -2.35
N SER A 62 16.70 -13.50 -2.73
CA SER A 62 16.33 -12.83 -3.98
C SER A 62 15.42 -11.62 -3.81
N ALA A 63 15.03 -11.27 -2.57
CA ALA A 63 13.98 -10.28 -2.33
C ALA A 63 14.24 -8.91 -2.97
N LEU A 64 15.48 -8.41 -2.97
CA LEU A 64 15.78 -7.10 -3.55
C LEU A 64 15.78 -7.14 -5.08
N GLU A 65 16.35 -8.18 -5.66
CA GLU A 65 16.37 -8.42 -7.11
C GLU A 65 14.95 -8.62 -7.65
N ASP A 66 14.11 -9.37 -6.95
CA ASP A 66 12.72 -9.63 -7.33
C ASP A 66 11.90 -8.33 -7.32
N LEU A 67 12.11 -7.42 -6.35
CA LEU A 67 11.45 -6.10 -6.33
C LEU A 67 11.79 -5.27 -7.56
N LYS A 68 13.08 -5.22 -7.92
CA LYS A 68 13.57 -4.45 -9.08
C LYS A 68 13.08 -5.04 -10.41
N LYS A 69 13.02 -6.37 -10.49
CA LYS A 69 12.71 -7.09 -11.73
C LYS A 69 11.22 -7.18 -12.01
N TYR A 70 10.42 -7.40 -10.97
CA TYR A 70 9.00 -7.77 -11.12
C TYR A 70 8.02 -6.71 -10.60
N TYR A 71 8.50 -5.62 -10.00
CA TYR A 71 7.66 -4.53 -9.49
C TYR A 71 6.53 -5.02 -8.57
N ILE A 72 6.87 -5.98 -7.71
CA ILE A 72 5.93 -6.72 -6.84
C ILE A 72 5.13 -5.76 -5.96
N GLY A 73 3.84 -6.06 -5.76
CA GLY A 73 2.94 -5.30 -4.87
C GLY A 73 3.16 -5.55 -3.39
N GLY A 74 3.65 -6.73 -3.01
CA GLY A 74 4.05 -7.01 -1.64
C GLY A 74 4.73 -8.36 -1.37
N TYR A 75 5.16 -8.51 -0.12
CA TYR A 75 5.77 -9.73 0.40
C TYR A 75 4.98 -10.38 1.55
N ILE A 76 4.79 -11.69 1.46
CA ILE A 76 4.31 -12.54 2.55
C ILE A 76 5.53 -13.16 3.23
N LEU A 77 5.70 -12.87 4.52
CA LEU A 77 6.75 -13.40 5.37
C LEU A 77 6.32 -14.73 5.98
N PHE A 78 7.25 -15.68 6.03
CA PHE A 78 7.10 -16.99 6.65
C PHE A 78 8.21 -17.20 7.70
N ASP A 79 8.16 -18.35 8.38
CA ASP A 79 9.11 -18.75 9.42
C ASP A 79 10.58 -18.56 9.02
N ALA A 80 10.97 -18.89 7.79
CA ALA A 80 12.32 -18.69 7.28
C ALA A 80 12.78 -17.21 7.22
N ASN A 81 11.83 -16.27 7.16
CA ASN A 81 12.12 -14.85 7.22
C ASN A 81 12.31 -14.35 8.65
N ILE A 82 11.79 -15.08 9.66
CA ILE A 82 11.76 -14.67 11.07
C ILE A 82 12.81 -15.42 11.91
N ASN A 83 13.08 -16.68 11.57
CA ASN A 83 14.01 -17.51 12.32
C ASN A 83 15.39 -16.84 12.41
N ASN A 84 15.94 -16.79 13.62
CA ASN A 84 17.21 -16.11 13.97
C ASN A 84 17.26 -14.60 13.70
N GLU A 85 16.11 -13.94 13.49
CA GLU A 85 16.05 -12.47 13.42
C GLU A 85 15.77 -11.85 14.79
N THR A 86 16.25 -10.62 14.99
CA THR A 86 15.84 -9.73 16.08
C THR A 86 14.75 -8.76 15.61
N LYS A 87 14.12 -8.07 16.55
CA LYS A 87 13.21 -6.95 16.21
C LYS A 87 13.90 -5.91 15.35
N GLU A 88 15.16 -5.60 15.65
CA GLU A 88 15.94 -4.61 14.93
C GLU A 88 16.28 -5.08 13.52
N SER A 89 16.83 -6.30 13.38
CA SER A 89 17.24 -6.82 12.08
C SER A 89 16.05 -6.98 11.13
N LEU A 90 14.94 -7.56 11.61
CA LEU A 90 13.71 -7.70 10.80
C LEU A 90 13.14 -6.33 10.40
N THR A 91 13.14 -5.35 11.31
CA THR A 91 12.69 -3.99 11.00
C THR A 91 13.57 -3.33 9.94
N ASN A 92 14.89 -3.50 10.03
CA ASN A 92 15.83 -2.94 9.06
C ASN A 92 15.68 -3.61 7.69
N THR A 93 15.52 -4.93 7.63
CA THR A 93 15.23 -5.66 6.40
C THR A 93 13.92 -5.19 5.75
N ILE A 94 12.84 -5.01 6.52
CA ILE A 94 11.57 -4.50 5.98
C ILE A 94 11.73 -3.06 5.46
N LYS A 95 12.48 -2.20 6.17
CA LYS A 95 12.79 -0.84 5.70
C LYS A 95 13.58 -0.87 4.38
N GLU A 96 14.54 -1.77 4.24
CA GLU A 96 15.31 -1.93 3.00
C GLU A 96 14.41 -2.31 1.82
N TYR A 97 13.46 -3.23 2.03
CA TYR A 97 12.45 -3.59 1.02
C TYR A 97 11.57 -2.40 0.64
N GLN A 98 11.09 -1.64 1.64
CA GLN A 98 10.28 -0.45 1.40
C GLN A 98 11.04 0.64 0.63
N ASN A 99 12.31 0.84 0.93
CA ASN A 99 13.16 1.82 0.25
C ASN A 99 13.53 1.40 -1.18
N SER A 100 13.57 0.09 -1.45
CA SER A 100 13.89 -0.46 -2.77
C SER A 100 12.68 -0.51 -3.71
N SER A 101 11.46 -0.32 -3.19
CA SER A 101 10.23 -0.33 -3.98
C SER A 101 9.76 1.08 -4.32
N LYS A 102 9.34 1.29 -5.58
CA LYS A 102 8.79 2.56 -6.06
C LYS A 102 7.43 2.89 -5.42
N ILE A 103 6.62 1.87 -5.13
CA ILE A 103 5.36 1.96 -4.39
C ILE A 103 5.53 1.16 -3.10
N LYS A 104 5.10 1.71 -1.95
CA LYS A 104 5.26 1.03 -0.66
C LYS A 104 4.61 -0.35 -0.71
N LEU A 105 5.37 -1.36 -0.29
CA LEU A 105 4.97 -2.75 -0.33
C LEU A 105 3.93 -3.05 0.73
N LEU A 106 2.96 -3.89 0.39
CA LEU A 106 2.22 -4.66 1.38
C LEU A 106 3.17 -5.68 2.00
N ILE A 107 3.20 -5.75 3.33
CA ILE A 107 3.95 -6.77 4.06
C ILE A 107 2.95 -7.53 4.91
N GLY A 108 2.85 -8.85 4.69
CA GLY A 108 1.92 -9.71 5.41
C GLY A 108 2.62 -10.89 6.05
N ILE A 109 1.94 -11.48 7.02
CA ILE A 109 2.36 -12.69 7.73
C ILE A 109 1.10 -13.43 8.18
N ASP A 110 1.20 -14.75 8.21
CA ASP A 110 0.14 -15.67 8.63
C ASP A 110 0.19 -15.84 10.16
N GLU A 111 -0.38 -14.89 10.90
CA GLU A 111 -0.36 -14.83 12.38
C GLU A 111 -1.78 -14.95 12.94
N GLU A 112 -2.42 -16.11 12.79
CA GLU A 112 -3.80 -16.35 13.20
C GLU A 112 -3.93 -16.61 14.71
N GLY A 113 -2.91 -17.21 15.34
CA GLY A 113 -2.95 -17.70 16.72
C GLY A 113 -2.85 -19.22 16.85
N GLY A 114 -2.60 -19.71 18.06
CA GLY A 114 -2.50 -21.14 18.35
C GLY A 114 -1.33 -21.81 17.62
N ILE A 115 -1.62 -22.80 16.76
CA ILE A 115 -0.59 -23.50 15.97
C ILE A 115 -0.11 -22.69 14.75
N VAL A 116 -0.85 -21.65 14.37
CA VAL A 116 -0.54 -20.77 13.22
C VAL A 116 -0.04 -19.42 13.74
N ASN A 117 1.12 -19.48 14.39
CA ASN A 117 1.92 -18.31 14.76
C ASN A 117 3.20 -18.35 13.96
N ARG A 118 3.63 -17.31 13.26
CA ARG A 118 4.90 -17.26 12.49
C ARG A 118 5.92 -16.32 13.13
N LEU A 119 5.44 -15.29 13.83
CA LEU A 119 6.24 -14.29 14.52
C LEU A 119 6.22 -14.50 16.04
N SER A 120 5.02 -14.61 16.63
CA SER A 120 4.88 -14.57 18.09
C SER A 120 5.41 -15.80 18.83
N ARG A 121 5.68 -16.90 18.10
CA ARG A 121 6.32 -18.11 18.64
C ARG A 121 7.75 -17.88 19.13
N TYR A 122 8.41 -16.83 18.63
CA TYR A 122 9.78 -16.50 18.96
C TYR A 122 9.82 -15.49 20.09
N SER A 123 10.50 -15.83 21.19
CA SER A 123 10.62 -14.99 22.40
C SER A 123 11.22 -13.61 22.14
N GLU A 124 12.05 -13.51 21.09
CA GLU A 124 12.63 -12.27 20.59
C GLU A 124 11.56 -11.24 20.20
N PHE A 125 10.44 -11.68 19.64
CA PHE A 125 9.37 -10.81 19.17
C PHE A 125 8.26 -10.64 20.21
N ARG A 126 7.94 -11.69 20.98
CA ARG A 126 6.87 -11.66 21.99
C ARG A 126 7.15 -12.66 23.11
N ALA A 127 6.82 -12.29 24.35
CA ALA A 127 7.01 -13.16 25.50
C ALA A 127 6.13 -14.42 25.48
N ILE A 128 4.92 -14.32 24.91
CA ILE A 128 3.94 -15.40 24.83
C ILE A 128 3.31 -15.38 23.44
N PRO A 129 3.22 -16.53 22.73
CA PRO A 129 2.57 -16.61 21.41
C PRO A 129 1.10 -16.17 21.45
N PHE A 130 0.53 -15.79 20.31
CA PHE A 130 -0.91 -15.54 20.25
C PHE A 130 -1.70 -16.83 20.45
N TYR A 131 -2.77 -16.75 21.23
CA TYR A 131 -3.69 -17.85 21.48
C TYR A 131 -4.72 -17.95 20.35
N SER A 132 -5.36 -19.12 20.21
CA SER A 132 -6.49 -19.36 19.29
C SER A 132 -7.80 -18.82 19.83
#